data_AF-A0A1N6EB34-F1
#
_entry.id   AF-A0A1N6EB34-F1
#
_cell.length_a   1.000
_cell.length_b   1.000
_cell.length_c   1.000
_cell.angle_alpha   90.00
_cell.angle_beta   90.00
_cell.angle_gamma   90.00
#
_symmetry.space_group_name_H-M   'P 1'
#
loop_
_entity.id
_entity.type
_entity.pdbx_description
1 polymer ?
#
loop_
_entity_poly.entity_id
_entity_poly.type
_entity_poly.pdbx_seq_one_letter_code
_entity_poly.pdbx_strand_id
1 'polypeptide(L)'
;MKPIYLFSLLTILFSCTEKYTGEVSFRFCKIKYDVLDEKEEFKVDGQHMVGNQWRLESAKQELALCLCEKYLQNPNKETKDKILEIYNDDFKFYRRQISIKPIYFESILKNRKEVFDYRILVD
;
A
#
# COMPACT_ATOMS: atom_id res chain seq x y z
N MET A 1 -41.12 8.67 -49.23
CA MET A 1 -41.66 8.75 -47.86
C MET A 1 -41.05 7.66 -47.01
N LYS A 2 -40.59 8.04 -45.80
CA LYS A 2 -40.15 7.23 -44.63
C LYS A 2 -38.71 6.67 -44.64
N PRO A 3 -37.79 7.31 -43.89
CA PRO A 3 -36.43 6.84 -43.57
C PRO A 3 -36.36 6.27 -42.14
N ILE A 4 -36.06 4.98 -41.95
CA ILE A 4 -36.15 4.32 -40.63
C ILE A 4 -35.30 3.01 -40.73
N TYR A 5 -34.25 2.67 -39.97
CA TYR A 5 -33.61 3.19 -38.76
C TYR A 5 -32.08 3.16 -38.91
N LEU A 6 -31.49 4.34 -38.83
CA LEU A 6 -30.16 4.57 -38.30
C LEU A 6 -30.13 4.16 -36.82
N PHE A 7 -28.98 3.72 -36.33
CA PHE A 7 -28.65 3.55 -34.89
C PHE A 7 -29.39 2.41 -34.15
N SER A 8 -28.71 1.27 -34.00
CA SER A 8 -28.85 0.48 -32.79
C SER A 8 -27.48 0.08 -32.27
N LEU A 9 -26.98 1.05 -31.50
CA LEU A 9 -26.21 0.87 -30.28
C LEU A 9 -25.06 -0.15 -30.35
N LEU A 10 -23.93 0.41 -30.74
CA LEU A 10 -22.61 0.09 -30.23
C LEU A 10 -22.60 0.29 -28.69
N THR A 11 -23.33 -0.51 -27.91
CA THR A 11 -23.07 -0.63 -26.47
C THR A 11 -21.91 -1.59 -26.30
N ILE A 12 -20.73 -1.14 -26.72
CA ILE A 12 -19.51 -1.54 -26.07
C ILE A 12 -19.72 -1.07 -24.63
N LEU A 13 -20.06 -2.02 -23.76
CA LEU A 13 -20.09 -1.82 -22.32
C LEU A 13 -18.68 -1.36 -21.94
N PHE A 14 -18.46 -0.05 -21.91
CA PHE A 14 -17.43 0.56 -21.10
C PHE A 14 -17.81 0.25 -19.66
N SER A 15 -17.56 -0.98 -19.23
CA SER A 15 -17.45 -1.30 -17.81
C SER A 15 -16.13 -0.66 -17.37
N CYS A 16 -16.16 0.66 -17.19
CA CYS A 16 -15.20 1.32 -16.34
C CYS A 16 -15.56 0.85 -14.94
N THR A 17 -14.89 -0.22 -14.47
CA THR A 17 -14.87 -0.53 -13.05
C THR A 17 -14.31 0.70 -12.36
N GLU A 18 -15.11 1.31 -11.49
CA GLU A 18 -14.69 2.50 -10.77
C GLU A 18 -13.50 2.11 -9.90
N LYS A 19 -12.30 2.59 -10.25
CA LYS A 19 -11.08 2.20 -9.56
C LYS A 19 -10.95 3.04 -8.29
N TYR A 20 -11.34 2.47 -7.16
CA TYR A 20 -11.15 3.14 -5.87
C TYR A 20 -9.65 3.22 -5.55
N THR A 21 -9.21 4.37 -5.04
CA THR A 21 -7.81 4.58 -4.67
C THR A 21 -7.72 5.04 -3.23
N GLY A 22 -6.90 4.34 -2.45
CA GLY A 22 -6.49 4.75 -1.12
C GLY A 22 -5.20 5.56 -1.16
N GLU A 23 -4.94 6.31 -0.08
CA GLU A 23 -3.71 7.08 0.09
C GLU A 23 -3.24 6.97 1.54
N VAL A 24 -1.93 6.75 1.72
CA VAL A 24 -1.25 7.02 2.99
C VAL A 24 -0.20 8.09 2.75
N SER A 25 -0.16 9.10 3.62
CA SER A 25 0.77 10.21 3.46
C SER A 25 1.30 10.72 4.78
N PHE A 26 2.52 11.22 4.74
CA PHE A 26 3.16 11.92 5.83
C PHE A 26 4.21 12.88 5.27
N ARG A 27 4.01 14.18 5.48
CA ARG A 27 4.89 15.25 4.98
C ARG A 27 5.17 15.11 3.48
N PHE A 28 6.43 14.82 3.11
CA PHE A 28 6.93 14.74 1.73
C PHE A 28 6.68 13.38 1.06
N CYS A 29 6.15 12.40 1.80
CA CYS A 29 5.91 11.05 1.31
C CYS A 29 4.41 10.80 1.17
N LYS A 30 3.99 10.33 0.00
CA LYS A 30 2.60 10.04 -0.35
C LYS A 30 2.57 8.80 -1.23
N ILE A 31 1.92 7.75 -0.75
CA ILE A 31 1.76 6.49 -1.45
C ILE A 31 0.28 6.29 -1.75
N LYS A 32 -0.04 6.07 -3.02
CA LYS A 32 -1.37 5.70 -3.47
C LYS A 32 -1.42 4.20 -3.70
N TYR A 33 -2.55 3.59 -3.40
CA TYR A 33 -2.78 2.17 -3.61
C TYR A 33 -4.20 1.93 -4.12
N ASP A 34 -4.38 0.86 -4.87
CA ASP A 34 -5.69 0.45 -5.33
C ASP A 34 -6.52 -0.09 -4.16
N VAL A 35 -7.81 0.22 -4.15
CA VAL A 35 -8.77 -0.29 -3.16
C VAL A 35 -9.82 -1.08 -3.93
N LEU A 36 -10.07 -2.30 -3.48
CA LEU A 36 -11.14 -3.14 -3.97
C LEU A 36 -12.47 -2.63 -3.41
N ASP A 37 -13.51 -2.67 -4.22
CA ASP A 37 -14.87 -2.45 -3.72
C ASP A 37 -15.30 -3.61 -2.78
N GLU A 38 -16.40 -3.44 -2.07
CA GLU A 38 -16.89 -4.43 -1.10
C GLU A 38 -17.16 -5.81 -1.74
N LYS A 39 -17.63 -5.83 -2.99
CA LYS A 39 -17.95 -7.08 -3.71
C LYS A 39 -16.67 -7.81 -4.13
N GLU A 40 -15.66 -7.06 -4.56
CA GLU A 40 -14.35 -7.58 -4.92
C GLU A 40 -13.59 -8.06 -3.68
N GLU A 41 -13.61 -7.30 -2.58
CA GLU A 41 -13.00 -7.70 -1.30
C GLU A 41 -13.60 -9.02 -0.78
N PHE A 42 -14.93 -9.17 -0.83
CA PHE A 42 -15.61 -10.40 -0.43
C PHE A 42 -15.19 -11.63 -1.27
N LYS A 43 -14.93 -11.45 -2.58
CA LYS A 43 -14.45 -12.54 -3.44
C LYS A 43 -13.03 -12.97 -3.11
N VAL A 44 -12.20 -12.02 -2.67
CA VAL A 44 -10.79 -12.22 -2.37
C VAL A 44 -10.58 -12.96 -1.05
N ASP A 45 -11.41 -12.71 -0.03
CA ASP A 45 -11.31 -13.37 1.29
C ASP A 45 -11.45 -14.91 1.21
N GLY A 46 -12.12 -15.42 0.17
CA GLY A 46 -12.28 -16.86 -0.09
C GLY A 46 -11.19 -17.53 -0.94
N GLN A 47 -10.24 -16.77 -1.51
CA GLN A 47 -9.31 -17.25 -2.55
C GLN A 47 -7.82 -17.01 -2.24
N HIS A 48 -7.47 -16.62 -1.01
CA HIS A 48 -6.08 -16.26 -0.64
C HIS A 48 -5.47 -15.15 -1.51
N MET A 49 -6.29 -14.26 -2.06
CA MET A 49 -5.83 -13.13 -2.85
C MET A 49 -5.47 -11.94 -1.95
N VAL A 50 -4.73 -10.96 -2.48
CA VAL A 50 -4.39 -9.72 -1.77
C VAL A 50 -5.67 -8.92 -1.54
N GLY A 51 -6.08 -8.75 -0.28
CA GLY A 51 -7.21 -7.91 0.14
C GLY A 51 -6.80 -6.47 0.47
N ASN A 52 -7.77 -5.60 0.76
CA ASN A 52 -7.56 -4.19 1.06
C ASN A 52 -6.62 -3.98 2.26
N GLN A 53 -6.73 -4.81 3.30
CA GLN A 53 -5.84 -4.72 4.46
C GLN A 53 -4.37 -4.99 4.06
N TRP A 54 -4.10 -6.00 3.23
CA TRP A 54 -2.75 -6.26 2.72
C TRP A 54 -2.23 -5.06 1.91
N ARG A 55 -3.06 -4.49 1.02
CA ARG A 55 -2.68 -3.32 0.22
C ARG A 55 -2.34 -2.10 1.08
N LEU A 56 -3.16 -1.83 2.10
CA LEU A 56 -2.90 -0.75 3.07
C LEU A 56 -1.57 -0.96 3.81
N GLU A 57 -1.32 -2.17 4.30
CA GLU A 57 -0.06 -2.47 4.99
C GLU A 57 1.14 -2.33 4.05
N SER A 58 1.01 -2.75 2.79
CA SER A 58 2.05 -2.57 1.76
C SER A 58 2.33 -1.08 1.50
N ALA A 59 1.28 -0.26 1.45
CA ALA A 59 1.41 1.18 1.27
C ALA A 59 2.09 1.85 2.48
N LYS A 60 1.82 1.39 3.71
CA LYS A 60 2.52 1.85 4.92
C LYS A 60 4.00 1.47 4.92
N GLN A 61 4.33 0.26 4.46
CA GLN A 61 5.71 -0.21 4.31
C GLN A 61 6.48 0.67 3.29
N GLU A 62 5.85 0.96 2.14
CA GLU A 62 6.43 1.87 1.14
C GLU A 62 6.56 3.31 1.65
N LEU A 63 5.59 3.77 2.44
CA LEU A 63 5.66 5.07 3.11
C LEU A 63 6.89 5.13 4.03
N ALA A 64 7.15 4.09 4.82
CA ALA A 64 8.32 4.03 5.69
C ALA A 64 9.64 4.08 4.90
N LEU A 65 9.74 3.37 3.76
CA LEU A 65 10.91 3.45 2.88
C LEU A 65 11.15 4.89 2.40
N CYS A 66 10.11 5.57 1.91
CA CYS A 66 10.22 6.96 1.51
C CYS A 66 10.69 7.85 2.66
N LEU A 67 10.13 7.66 3.85
CA LEU A 67 10.48 8.45 5.04
C LEU A 67 11.94 8.21 5.46
N CYS A 68 12.45 6.98 5.37
CA CYS A 68 13.86 6.69 5.61
C CYS A 68 14.78 7.43 4.64
N GLU A 69 14.46 7.46 3.34
CA GLU A 69 15.25 8.21 2.35
C GLU A 69 15.22 9.72 2.63
N LYS A 70 14.07 10.27 3.02
CA LYS A 70 13.94 11.68 3.41
C LYS A 70 14.69 11.99 4.70
N TYR A 71 14.68 11.08 5.66
CA TYR A 71 15.44 11.23 6.91
C TYR A 71 16.95 11.24 6.65
N LEU A 72 17.47 10.40 5.75
CA LEU A 72 18.88 10.40 5.38
C LEU A 72 19.33 11.72 4.75
N GLN A 73 18.44 12.39 4.03
CA GLN A 73 18.72 13.70 3.43
C GLN A 73 18.63 14.83 4.46
N ASN A 74 17.60 14.81 5.32
CA ASN A 74 17.37 15.81 6.34
C ASN A 74 16.81 15.18 7.63
N PRO A 75 17.70 14.78 8.57
CA PRO A 75 17.31 14.13 9.81
C PRO A 75 16.40 15.04 10.64
N ASN A 76 15.25 14.51 11.04
CA ASN A 76 14.35 15.24 11.91
C ASN A 76 13.54 14.29 12.81
N LYS A 77 13.18 14.78 14.00
CA LYS A 77 12.53 13.98 15.03
C LYS A 77 11.18 13.41 14.57
N GLU A 78 10.31 14.23 13.97
CA GLU A 78 8.96 13.80 13.58
C GLU A 78 8.98 12.65 12.54
N THR A 79 9.89 12.70 11.57
CA THR A 79 10.09 11.64 10.58
C THR A 79 10.64 10.38 11.25
N LYS A 80 11.60 10.50 12.18
CA LYS A 80 12.09 9.37 12.97
C LYS A 80 10.96 8.71 13.77
N ASP A 81 10.16 9.51 14.47
CA ASP A 81 9.04 9.03 15.28
C ASP A 81 8.02 8.30 14.40
N LYS A 82 7.71 8.83 13.21
CA LYS A 82 6.80 8.15 12.27
C LYS A 82 7.36 6.85 11.70
N ILE A 83 8.65 6.78 11.40
CA ILE A 83 9.31 5.53 10.99
C ILE A 83 9.22 4.48 12.11
N LEU A 84 9.46 4.89 13.36
CA LEU A 84 9.35 4.00 14.52
C LEU A 84 7.90 3.57 14.79
N GLU A 85 6.93 4.44 14.57
CA GLU A 85 5.50 4.10 14.64
C GLU A 85 5.18 2.98 13.64
N ILE A 86 5.55 3.15 12.36
CA ILE A 86 5.32 2.14 11.33
C ILE A 86 6.13 0.86 11.60
N TYR A 87 7.33 0.99 12.16
CA TYR A 87 8.16 -0.16 12.54
C TYR A 87 7.51 -1.04 13.63
N ASN A 88 6.85 -0.40 14.59
CA ASN A 88 6.20 -1.09 15.70
C ASN A 88 4.73 -1.43 15.44
N ASP A 89 4.19 -1.12 14.25
CA ASP A 89 2.80 -1.41 13.88
C ASP A 89 2.58 -2.94 13.79
N ASP A 90 1.46 -3.41 14.34
CA ASP A 90 1.09 -4.84 14.36
C ASP A 90 0.39 -5.21 13.04
N PHE A 91 1.19 -5.39 12.00
CA PHE A 91 0.71 -5.78 10.67
C PHE A 91 0.20 -7.22 10.64
N LYS A 92 -0.97 -7.44 10.02
CA LYS A 92 -1.56 -8.78 9.88
C LYS A 92 -0.79 -9.64 8.88
N PHE A 93 -0.35 -9.06 7.76
CA PHE A 93 0.28 -9.79 6.65
C PHE A 93 1.80 -9.70 6.68
N TYR A 94 2.33 -8.61 7.23
CA TYR A 94 3.78 -8.40 7.37
C TYR A 94 4.23 -8.47 8.83
N ARG A 95 3.69 -9.44 9.58
CA ARG A 95 4.11 -9.68 10.97
C ARG A 95 5.61 -9.87 10.99
N ARG A 96 6.30 -8.95 11.65
CA ARG A 96 7.71 -9.16 11.98
C ARG A 96 7.74 -10.30 12.99
N GLN A 97 8.46 -11.38 12.68
CA GLN A 97 8.92 -12.27 13.73
C GLN A 97 9.85 -11.43 14.59
N ILE A 98 9.33 -10.89 15.69
CA ILE A 98 10.12 -10.21 16.72
C ILE A 98 10.93 -11.29 17.44
N SER A 99 11.80 -11.96 16.70
CA SER A 99 13.02 -12.44 17.31
C SER A 99 13.89 -11.18 17.45
N ILE A 100 14.58 -11.09 18.58
CA ILE A 100 15.81 -10.29 18.75
C ILE A 100 15.61 -8.89 19.37
N LYS A 101 16.35 -8.71 20.47
CA LYS A 101 17.13 -7.56 21.00
C LYS A 101 16.70 -6.14 20.58
N PRO A 102 16.93 -5.12 21.43
CA PRO A 102 16.66 -3.72 21.06
C PRO A 102 17.33 -3.37 19.73
N ILE A 103 16.53 -3.24 18.67
CA ILE A 103 16.99 -2.78 17.37
C ILE A 103 17.02 -1.26 17.45
N TYR A 104 18.24 -0.72 17.51
CA TYR A 104 18.48 0.72 17.45
C TYR A 104 17.93 1.30 16.13
N PHE A 105 17.44 2.54 16.16
CA PHE A 105 16.87 3.21 14.98
C PHE A 105 17.85 3.24 13.79
N GLU A 106 19.14 3.32 14.09
CA GLU A 106 20.25 3.30 13.14
C GLU A 106 20.30 1.97 12.37
N SER A 107 19.99 0.85 13.03
CA SER A 107 19.88 -0.47 12.38
C SER A 107 18.67 -0.53 11.45
N ILE A 108 17.53 0.03 11.86
CA ILE A 108 16.32 0.15 11.01
C ILE A 108 16.68 0.94 9.74
N LEU A 109 17.36 2.08 9.89
CA LEU A 109 17.71 2.94 8.78
C LEU A 109 18.73 2.31 7.82
N LYS A 110 19.74 1.62 8.37
CA LYS A 110 20.77 0.92 7.60
C LYS A 110 20.17 -0.22 6.78
N ASN A 111 19.25 -0.99 7.37
CA ASN A 111 18.64 -2.17 6.75
C ASN A 111 17.23 -1.87 6.20
N ARG A 112 16.86 -0.61 6.00
CA ARG A 112 15.49 -0.15 5.69
C ARG A 112 14.79 -0.93 4.56
N LYS A 113 15.53 -1.36 3.54
CA LYS A 113 14.97 -2.16 2.43
C LYS A 113 14.57 -3.55 2.91
N GLU A 114 15.41 -4.24 3.67
CA GLU A 114 15.07 -5.54 4.25
C GLU A 114 13.92 -5.42 5.26
N VAL A 115 13.87 -4.31 5.99
CA VAL A 115 12.85 -4.08 7.03
C VAL A 115 11.49 -3.71 6.46
N PHE A 116 11.44 -2.91 5.39
CA PHE A 116 10.21 -2.31 4.88
C PHE A 116 9.88 -2.64 3.41
N ASP A 117 10.75 -3.33 2.66
CA ASP A 117 10.42 -3.75 1.30
C ASP A 117 9.56 -5.02 1.34
N TYR A 118 8.25 -4.80 1.28
CA TYR A 118 7.25 -5.86 1.33
C TYR A 118 7.34 -6.85 0.17
N ARG A 119 8.03 -6.50 -0.92
CA ARG A 119 8.19 -7.36 -2.10
C ARG A 119 9.21 -8.48 -1.88
N ILE A 120 10.07 -8.36 -0.86
CA ILE A 120 11.06 -9.40 -0.51
C ILE A 120 10.37 -10.67 0.00
N LEU A 121 9.12 -10.57 0.49
CA LEU A 121 8.34 -11.68 1.02
C LEU A 121 7.49 -12.40 -0.04
N VAL A 122 7.55 -11.98 -1.30
CA VAL A 122 6.81 -12.55 -2.42
C VAL A 122 7.80 -13.27 -3.33
N ASP A 123 8.11 -14.54 -3.00
CA ASP A 123 8.80 -15.50 -3.87
C ASP A 123 7.97 -16.79 -3.93
#